data_AF-A0A2H9PK25-F1
#
_entry.id   AF-A0A2H9PK25-F1
#
_cell.length_a   1.000
_cell.length_b   1.000
_cell.length_c   1.000
_cell.angle_alpha   90.00
_cell.angle_beta   90.00
_cell.angle_gamma   90.00
#
_symmetry.space_group_name_H-M   'P 1'
#
loop_
_entity.id
_entity.type
_entity.pdbx_description
1 polymer ?
#
loop_
_entity_poly.entity_id
_entity_poly.type
_entity_poly.pdbx_seq_one_letter_code
_entity_poly.pdbx_strand_id
1 'polypeptide(L)'
;MRSASLALLLAAVFALSASMTALAHYRYTVLDDRIIPAQVQVAEKIGFDVNGSMLRFGMVRPGGCGMRFVDVNHSYPFPVKVNVKGRGNMSNWITTQDILLEQGQQKRVTISVCPPDGTPYGNYSGEVRIRYVRAGMETISTGP
;
A
#
# COMPACT_ATOMS: atom_id res chain seq x y z
N MET A 1 -49.39 -14.06 7.46
CA MET A 1 -48.78 -12.72 7.62
C MET A 1 -47.77 -12.64 8.77
N ARG A 2 -48.05 -13.14 10.00
CA ARG A 2 -47.12 -13.04 11.14
C ARG A 2 -45.77 -13.78 10.96
N SER A 3 -45.75 -14.93 10.29
CA SER A 3 -44.52 -15.71 10.05
C SER A 3 -43.55 -15.06 9.07
N ALA A 4 -44.06 -14.40 8.03
CA ALA A 4 -43.24 -13.69 7.03
C ALA A 4 -42.54 -12.48 7.66
N SER A 5 -43.24 -11.68 8.46
CA SER A 5 -42.65 -10.54 9.18
C SER A 5 -41.58 -10.97 10.18
N LEU A 6 -41.77 -12.11 10.87
CA LEU A 6 -40.78 -12.66 11.80
C LEU A 6 -39.52 -13.13 11.07
N ALA A 7 -39.68 -13.85 9.96
CA ALA A 7 -38.55 -14.32 9.14
C ALA A 7 -37.72 -13.15 8.59
N LEU A 8 -38.39 -12.08 8.15
CA LEU A 8 -37.74 -10.88 7.62
C LEU A 8 -36.95 -10.14 8.71
N LEU A 9 -37.48 -10.09 9.93
CA LEU A 9 -36.79 -9.50 11.08
C LEU A 9 -35.54 -10.32 11.47
N LEU A 10 -35.64 -11.66 11.48
CA LEU A 10 -34.49 -12.53 11.76
C LEU A 10 -33.39 -12.38 10.69
N ALA A 11 -33.77 -12.34 9.41
CA ALA A 11 -32.82 -12.12 8.33
C ALA A 11 -32.11 -10.75 8.45
N ALA A 12 -32.85 -9.70 8.83
CA ALA A 12 -32.28 -8.38 9.04
C ALA A 12 -31.29 -8.36 10.23
N VAL A 13 -31.63 -9.00 11.35
CA VAL A 13 -30.73 -9.11 12.51
C VAL A 13 -29.46 -9.88 12.16
N PHE A 14 -29.59 -10.98 11.42
CA PHE A 14 -28.44 -11.76 10.96
C PHE A 14 -27.53 -10.93 10.04
N ALA A 15 -28.10 -10.23 9.06
CA ALA A 15 -27.34 -9.36 8.14
C ALA A 15 -26.63 -8.23 8.89
N LEU A 16 -27.28 -7.61 9.88
CA LEU A 16 -26.68 -6.58 10.73
C LEU A 16 -25.53 -7.14 11.57
N SER A 17 -25.71 -8.31 12.19
CA SER A 17 -24.66 -8.96 12.97
C SER A 17 -23.44 -9.31 12.10
N ALA A 18 -23.65 -9.90 10.93
CA ALA A 18 -22.58 -10.23 10.00
C ALA A 18 -21.82 -8.99 9.53
N SER A 19 -22.53 -7.90 9.21
CA SER A 19 -21.95 -6.63 8.79
C SER A 19 -21.12 -5.99 9.90
N MET A 20 -21.60 -6.04 11.14
CA MET A 20 -20.91 -5.49 12.31
C MET A 20 -19.64 -6.28 12.63
N THR A 21 -19.70 -7.61 12.56
CA THR A 21 -18.53 -8.47 12.73
C THR A 21 -17.48 -8.21 11.65
N ALA A 22 -17.90 -8.09 10.38
CA ALA A 22 -16.99 -7.78 9.27
C ALA A 22 -16.30 -6.42 9.46
N LEU A 23 -17.05 -5.40 9.92
CA LEU A 23 -16.50 -4.07 10.20
C LEU A 23 -15.51 -4.09 11.38
N ALA A 24 -15.84 -4.79 12.46
CA ALA A 24 -14.96 -4.95 13.62
C ALA A 24 -13.66 -5.66 13.23
N HIS A 25 -13.76 -6.72 12.43
CA HIS A 25 -12.59 -7.43 11.91
C HIS A 25 -11.71 -6.51 11.06
N TYR A 26 -12.29 -5.77 10.10
CA TYR A 26 -11.54 -4.85 9.25
C TYR A 26 -10.79 -3.78 10.06
N ARG A 27 -11.44 -3.21 11.09
CA ARG A 27 -10.84 -2.23 11.99
C ARG A 27 -9.73 -2.81 12.86
N TYR A 28 -9.76 -4.11 13.16
CA TYR A 28 -8.75 -4.77 13.98
C TYR A 28 -7.50 -5.16 13.17
N THR A 29 -7.65 -5.45 11.87
CA THR A 29 -6.53 -5.88 11.02
C THR A 29 -5.70 -4.71 10.49
N VAL A 30 -6.34 -3.60 10.08
CA VAL A 30 -5.64 -2.44 9.52
C VAL A 30 -5.31 -1.44 10.62
N LEU A 31 -4.02 -1.24 10.88
CA LEU A 31 -3.51 -0.41 11.97
C LEU A 31 -3.31 1.05 11.54
N ASP A 32 -2.70 1.24 10.36
CA ASP A 32 -2.44 2.55 9.79
C ASP A 32 -2.42 2.44 8.25
N ASP A 33 -2.75 3.54 7.59
CA ASP A 33 -2.87 3.59 6.15
C ASP A 33 -2.53 4.98 5.62
N ARG A 34 -1.39 5.07 4.95
CA ARG A 34 -0.82 6.33 4.47
C ARG A 34 -0.78 6.35 2.95
N ILE A 35 -1.17 7.47 2.37
CA ILE A 35 -1.10 7.71 0.94
C ILE A 35 -0.08 8.81 0.72
N ILE A 36 0.95 8.50 -0.07
CA ILE A 36 2.03 9.43 -0.41
C ILE A 36 1.95 9.73 -1.90
N PRO A 37 1.76 10.99 -2.30
CA PRO A 37 1.82 11.36 -3.72
C PRO A 37 3.18 11.01 -4.33
N ALA A 38 3.18 10.54 -5.56
CA ALA A 38 4.36 10.14 -6.30
C ALA A 38 4.41 10.83 -7.67
N GLN A 39 5.61 11.22 -8.09
CA GLN A 39 5.87 11.87 -9.37
C GLN A 39 7.14 11.34 -10.02
N VAL A 40 7.08 11.12 -11.32
CA VAL A 40 8.25 10.85 -12.17
C VAL A 40 8.16 11.68 -13.45
N GLN A 41 9.30 12.15 -13.92
CA GLN A 41 9.40 12.77 -15.24
C GLN A 41 10.07 11.77 -16.19
N VAL A 42 9.40 11.42 -17.27
CA VAL A 42 10.01 10.63 -18.33
C VAL A 42 10.70 11.59 -19.30
N ALA A 43 12.03 11.51 -19.37
CA ALA A 43 12.86 12.41 -20.17
C ALA A 43 14.11 11.69 -20.69
N GLU A 44 14.80 12.31 -21.65
CA GLU A 44 16.02 11.77 -22.25
C GLU A 44 17.20 11.71 -21.23
N LYS A 45 17.21 12.62 -20.24
CA LYS A 45 18.28 12.75 -19.24
C LYS A 45 17.78 12.35 -17.85
N ILE A 46 18.66 11.82 -17.01
CA ILE A 46 18.37 11.47 -15.61
C ILE A 46 18.65 12.67 -14.71
N GLY A 47 17.83 12.87 -13.67
CA GLY A 47 18.00 13.95 -12.69
C GLY A 47 17.29 13.67 -11.38
N PHE A 48 17.68 14.38 -10.31
CA PHE A 48 17.19 14.17 -8.95
C PHE A 48 16.42 15.38 -8.43
N ASP A 49 15.42 15.12 -7.60
CA ASP A 49 14.57 16.13 -6.96
C ASP A 49 14.48 15.83 -5.46
N VAL A 50 14.66 16.86 -4.62
CA VAL A 50 14.99 16.71 -3.18
C VAL A 50 13.88 17.23 -2.25
N ASN A 51 12.64 17.38 -2.73
CA ASN A 51 11.53 17.84 -1.88
C ASN A 51 10.89 16.68 -1.06
N GLY A 52 10.67 16.88 0.25
CA GLY A 52 10.30 15.83 1.20
C GLY A 52 8.79 15.56 1.40
N SER A 53 7.91 16.30 0.74
CA SER A 53 6.44 16.13 0.91
C SER A 53 5.81 15.11 -0.03
N MET A 54 6.54 14.66 -1.06
CA MET A 54 6.08 13.69 -2.06
C MET A 54 7.24 12.80 -2.52
N LEU A 55 6.92 11.60 -3.03
CA LEU A 55 7.92 10.71 -3.65
C LEU A 55 8.27 11.19 -5.06
N ARG A 56 9.32 12.00 -5.18
CA ARG A 56 9.82 12.47 -6.49
C ARG A 56 10.96 11.56 -6.95
N PHE A 57 10.69 10.73 -7.95
CA PHE A 57 11.69 9.82 -8.52
C PHE A 57 12.71 10.54 -9.40
N GLY A 58 12.41 11.79 -9.77
CA GLY A 58 13.25 12.61 -10.65
C GLY A 58 12.96 12.31 -12.12
N MET A 59 13.99 12.46 -12.96
CA MET A 59 13.90 12.13 -14.38
C MET A 59 14.40 10.71 -14.65
N VAL A 60 13.61 9.94 -15.39
CA VAL A 60 13.95 8.60 -15.86
C VAL A 60 13.74 8.53 -17.38
N ARG A 61 14.56 7.74 -18.06
CA ARG A 61 14.32 7.43 -19.48
C ARG A 61 13.23 6.36 -19.64
N PRO A 62 12.54 6.27 -20.78
CA PRO A 62 11.74 5.09 -21.12
C PRO A 62 12.59 3.82 -20.98
N GLY A 63 12.04 2.79 -20.33
CA GLY A 63 12.76 1.55 -19.99
C GLY A 63 13.76 1.67 -18.83
N GLY A 64 13.97 2.88 -18.31
CA GLY A 64 14.80 3.14 -17.14
C GLY A 64 14.01 3.01 -15.84
N CYS A 65 14.73 2.87 -14.72
CA CYS A 65 14.13 2.82 -13.39
C CYS A 65 14.66 3.94 -12.49
N GLY A 66 13.78 4.57 -11.73
CA GLY A 66 14.12 5.45 -10.61
C GLY A 66 13.81 4.75 -9.28
N MET A 67 14.62 4.99 -8.26
CA MET A 67 14.43 4.38 -6.93
C MET A 67 14.34 5.45 -5.83
N ARG A 68 13.47 5.19 -4.86
CA ARG A 68 13.36 5.94 -3.62
C ARG A 68 13.21 4.99 -2.44
N PHE A 69 13.58 5.49 -1.27
CA PHE A 69 13.56 4.75 -0.03
C PHE A 69 12.60 5.43 0.94
N VAL A 70 11.82 4.63 1.64
CA VAL A 70 10.99 5.08 2.76
C VAL A 70 11.37 4.26 3.98
N ASP A 71 11.80 4.94 5.04
CA ASP A 71 12.04 4.30 6.31
C ASP A 71 10.70 4.09 7.02
N VAL A 72 10.43 2.84 7.40
CA VAL A 72 9.19 2.43 8.07
C VAL A 72 9.53 1.84 9.43
N ASN A 73 8.75 2.22 10.43
CA ASN A 73 8.84 1.72 11.79
C ASN A 73 7.43 1.64 12.41
N HIS A 74 7.33 1.00 13.57
CA HIS A 74 6.14 1.05 14.41
C HIS A 74 6.48 0.88 15.89
N SER A 75 5.55 1.31 16.75
CA SER A 75 5.63 1.17 18.22
C SER A 75 4.67 0.13 18.80
N TYR A 76 3.91 -0.60 17.96
CA TYR A 76 3.01 -1.65 18.43
C TYR A 76 3.74 -2.81 19.13
N PRO A 77 3.14 -3.43 20.17
CA PRO A 77 3.75 -4.52 20.94
C PRO A 77 3.62 -5.91 20.27
N PHE A 78 3.47 -5.94 18.95
CA PHE A 78 3.31 -7.16 18.15
C PHE A 78 3.84 -6.92 16.73
N PRO A 79 4.17 -7.99 15.97
CA PRO A 79 4.67 -7.83 14.60
C PRO A 79 3.63 -7.21 13.67
N VAL A 80 4.12 -6.39 12.74
CA VAL A 80 3.29 -5.67 11.77
C VAL A 80 3.79 -5.92 10.37
N LYS A 81 2.88 -6.32 9.48
CA LYS A 81 3.15 -6.40 8.05
C LYS A 81 2.90 -5.04 7.41
N VAL A 82 3.90 -4.52 6.72
CA VAL A 82 3.80 -3.30 5.91
C VAL A 82 3.59 -3.70 4.46
N ASN A 83 2.46 -3.30 3.90
CA ASN A 83 2.13 -3.53 2.50
C ASN A 83 2.30 -2.23 1.75
N VAL A 84 3.08 -2.24 0.68
CA VAL A 84 3.33 -1.05 -0.14
C VAL A 84 2.79 -1.31 -1.54
N LYS A 85 1.97 -0.40 -2.07
CA LYS A 85 1.37 -0.56 -3.41
C LYS A 85 1.28 0.77 -4.14
N GLY A 86 1.64 0.75 -5.42
CA GLY A 86 1.38 1.86 -6.34
C GLY A 86 -0.11 1.97 -6.69
N ARG A 87 -0.57 3.20 -6.94
CA ARG A 87 -1.94 3.54 -7.37
C ARG A 87 -1.92 4.65 -8.41
N GLY A 88 -3.01 4.73 -9.17
CA GLY A 88 -3.17 5.71 -10.26
C GLY A 88 -2.42 5.30 -11.51
N ASN A 89 -2.10 6.28 -12.36
CA ASN A 89 -1.59 6.04 -13.73
C ASN A 89 -0.22 5.36 -13.77
N MET A 90 0.56 5.44 -12.68
CA MET A 90 1.87 4.81 -12.56
C MET A 90 1.84 3.48 -11.80
N SER A 91 0.67 2.95 -11.44
CA SER A 91 0.58 1.75 -10.59
C SER A 91 1.36 0.57 -11.15
N ASN A 92 1.35 0.39 -12.47
CA ASN A 92 2.01 -0.71 -13.17
C ASN A 92 3.51 -0.47 -13.37
N TRP A 93 4.01 0.73 -13.06
CA TRP A 93 5.42 1.08 -13.13
C TRP A 93 6.08 0.97 -11.75
N ILE A 94 5.27 1.03 -10.68
CA ILE A 94 5.73 1.00 -9.31
C ILE A 94 5.95 -0.46 -8.86
N THR A 95 7.19 -0.79 -8.57
CA THR A 95 7.60 -2.07 -7.98
C THR A 95 8.06 -1.85 -6.54
N THR A 96 7.60 -2.71 -5.63
CA THR A 96 7.91 -2.64 -4.21
C THR A 96 7.71 -4.02 -3.57
N GLN A 97 8.09 -4.16 -2.30
CA GLN A 97 8.02 -5.42 -1.55
C GLN A 97 7.29 -5.19 -0.22
N ASP A 98 6.40 -6.11 0.12
CA ASP A 98 5.85 -6.18 1.47
C ASP A 98 6.96 -6.57 2.44
N ILE A 99 6.94 -6.01 3.65
CA ILE A 99 7.90 -6.37 4.69
C ILE A 99 7.19 -6.69 6.00
N LEU A 100 7.77 -7.62 6.76
CA LEU A 100 7.41 -7.83 8.16
C LEU A 100 8.33 -7.00 9.04
N LEU A 101 7.74 -6.25 9.98
CA LEU A 101 8.43 -5.52 11.03
C LEU A 101 8.15 -6.20 12.37
N GLU A 102 9.22 -6.55 13.07
CA GLU A 102 9.16 -6.96 14.47
C GLU A 102 8.98 -5.75 15.39
N GLN A 103 8.60 -5.99 16.66
CA GLN A 103 8.44 -4.93 17.64
C GLN A 103 9.70 -4.06 17.76
N GLY A 104 9.54 -2.75 17.58
CA GLY A 104 10.63 -1.77 17.67
C GLY A 104 11.60 -1.79 16.48
N GLN A 105 11.35 -2.63 15.47
CA GLN A 105 12.20 -2.70 14.29
C GLN A 105 11.91 -1.55 13.33
N GLN A 106 13.00 -0.97 12.79
CA GLN A 106 12.97 -0.06 11.66
C GLN A 106 13.55 -0.77 10.44
N LYS A 107 12.86 -0.71 9.30
CA LYS A 107 13.40 -1.18 8.01
C LYS A 107 13.19 -0.11 6.95
N ARG A 108 13.99 -0.22 5.90
CA ARG A 108 13.90 0.62 4.71
C ARG A 108 13.17 -0.13 3.60
N VAL A 109 12.08 0.45 3.09
CA VAL A 109 11.40 -0.05 1.90
C VAL A 109 11.95 0.63 0.67
N THR A 110 12.35 -0.17 -0.31
CA THR A 110 12.69 0.32 -1.65
C THR A 110 11.42 0.38 -2.50
N ILE A 111 11.19 1.53 -3.12
CA ILE A 111 10.15 1.75 -4.11
C ILE A 111 10.84 2.12 -5.41
N SER A 112 10.54 1.37 -6.46
CA SER A 112 11.10 1.58 -7.80
C SER A 112 9.99 2.00 -8.74
N VAL A 113 10.27 2.92 -9.66
CA VAL A 113 9.38 3.30 -10.77
C VAL A 113 10.11 3.01 -12.06
N CYS A 114 9.57 2.10 -12.87
CA CYS A 114 10.14 1.66 -14.14
C CYS A 114 9.10 1.82 -15.27
N PRO A 115 9.05 2.98 -15.94
CA PRO A 115 8.19 3.16 -17.10
C PRO A 115 8.63 2.22 -18.24
N PRO A 116 7.70 1.57 -18.96
CA PRO A 116 8.00 0.71 -20.10
C PRO A 116 8.80 1.42 -21.20
N ASP A 117 9.45 0.63 -22.04
CA ASP A 117 10.02 1.14 -23.29
C ASP A 117 8.96 1.82 -24.16
N GLY A 118 9.35 2.89 -24.85
CA GLY A 118 8.45 3.67 -25.71
C GLY A 118 7.46 4.57 -24.95
N THR A 119 7.53 4.64 -23.61
CA THR A 119 6.72 5.59 -22.83
C THR A 119 7.00 7.03 -23.32
N PRO A 120 5.97 7.82 -23.71
CA PRO A 120 6.17 9.19 -24.15
C PRO A 120 6.82 10.06 -23.07
N TYR A 121 7.66 11.00 -23.50
CA TYR A 121 8.22 11.99 -22.58
C TYR A 121 7.12 12.84 -21.96
N GLY A 122 7.27 13.15 -20.67
CA GLY A 122 6.26 13.90 -19.94
C GLY A 122 6.32 13.68 -18.43
N ASN A 123 5.43 14.37 -17.74
CA ASN A 123 5.27 14.24 -16.29
C ASN A 123 4.15 13.26 -15.99
N TYR A 124 4.44 12.30 -15.11
CA TYR A 124 3.47 11.30 -14.66
C TYR A 124 3.34 11.39 -13.15
N SER A 125 2.10 11.24 -12.69
CA SER A 125 1.73 11.30 -11.28
C SER A 125 0.93 10.07 -10.88
N GLY A 126 1.01 9.74 -9.60
CA GLY A 126 0.32 8.63 -8.99
C GLY A 126 0.50 8.69 -7.49
N GLU A 127 0.26 7.57 -6.84
CA GLU A 127 0.33 7.49 -5.38
C GLU A 127 0.99 6.19 -4.96
N VAL A 128 1.66 6.22 -3.81
CA VAL A 128 2.09 5.02 -3.10
C VAL A 128 1.28 4.92 -1.82
N ARG A 129 0.56 3.81 -1.65
CA ARG A 129 -0.17 3.49 -0.43
C ARG A 129 0.68 2.56 0.43
N ILE A 130 0.98 3.00 1.65
CA ILE A 130 1.68 2.23 2.68
C ILE A 130 0.66 1.85 3.74
N ARG A 131 0.36 0.56 3.86
CA ARG A 131 -0.62 0.05 4.82
C ARG A 131 0.05 -0.85 5.84
N TYR A 132 -0.12 -0.50 7.10
CA TYR A 132 0.29 -1.30 8.25
C TYR A 132 -0.87 -2.21 8.63
N VAL A 133 -0.64 -3.53 8.58
CA VAL A 133 -1.62 -4.53 9.00
C VAL A 133 -1.02 -5.39 10.10
N ARG A 134 -1.83 -5.76 11.07
CA ARG A 134 -1.42 -6.72 12.09
C ARG A 134 -0.97 -8.01 11.40
N ALA A 135 0.22 -8.50 11.73
CA ALA A 135 0.65 -9.79 11.22
C ALA A 135 -0.24 -10.88 11.84
N GLY A 136 -0.93 -11.64 11.00
CA GLY A 136 -1.60 -12.87 11.43
C GLY A 136 -0.54 -13.96 11.69
N MET A 137 -0.88 -14.95 12.51
CA MET A 137 0.02 -16.09 12.82
C MET A 137 0.42 -16.91 11.57
N GLU A 138 -0.21 -16.69 10.41
CA GLU A 138 -0.02 -17.49 9.20
C GLU A 138 1.09 -17.00 8.24
N THR A 139 1.73 -15.86 8.49
CA THR A 139 2.77 -15.33 7.58
C THR A 139 4.20 -15.52 8.08
N ILE A 140 4.47 -16.63 8.81
CA ILE A 140 5.82 -17.18 8.92
C ILE A 140 5.97 -18.27 7.85
N SER A 141 5.82 -17.88 6.58
CA SER A 141 6.32 -18.71 5.49
C SER A 141 7.71 -18.19 5.17
N THR A 142 8.68 -18.92 5.72
CA THR A 142 10.09 -18.90 5.33
C THR A 142 10.23 -18.82 3.81
N GLY A 143 10.87 -17.76 3.32
CA GLY A 143 11.52 -17.82 2.02
C GLY A 143 12.66 -18.86 2.05
N PRO A 144 13.03 -19.43 0.88
CA PRO A 144 13.97 -20.54 0.76
C PRO A 144 15.37 -20.26 1.31
#